data_AF-A0A1G8Y2I5-F1
#
_entry.id   AF-A0A1G8Y2I5-F1
#
_cell.length_a   1.000
_cell.length_b   1.000
_cell.length_c   1.000
_cell.angle_alpha   90.00
_cell.angle_beta   90.00
_cell.angle_gamma   90.00
#
_symmetry.space_group_name_H-M   'P 1'
#
loop_
_entity.id
_entity.type
_entity.pdbx_description
1 polymer ?
#
loop_
_entity_poly.entity_id
_entity_poly.type
_entity_poly.pdbx_seq_one_letter_code
_entity_poly.pdbx_strand_id
1 'polypeptide(L)'
;MKGLLTIPLGGVKTNVQFGMYAIKLLTEKRGITLNDLGELFTGVDTDPLKSFDLMVDLLWAGISNYNLINGDSTQVNYFKLYQDFGSVDKSEYEKIFKGFLETQISGQALSASNDEMDKEPTDKKKV
;
A
#
# COMPACT_ATOMS: atom_id res chain seq x y z
N MET A 1 -15.93 4.31 -2.99
CA MET A 1 -15.20 3.33 -2.18
C MET A 1 -14.09 4.07 -1.45
N LYS A 2 -13.95 3.91 -0.12
CA LYS A 2 -12.87 4.58 0.64
C LYS A 2 -11.51 4.06 0.15
N GLY A 3 -10.49 4.92 0.11
CA GLY A 3 -9.13 4.54 -0.27
C GLY A 3 -8.90 4.23 -1.75
N LEU A 4 -9.89 4.41 -2.64
CA LEU A 4 -9.71 4.34 -4.10
C LEU A 4 -9.32 5.71 -4.64
N LEU A 5 -8.20 5.78 -5.35
CA LEU A 5 -7.68 6.96 -6.02
C LEU A 5 -7.40 6.65 -7.49
N THR A 6 -7.44 7.69 -8.33
CA THR A 6 -6.93 7.65 -9.70
C THR A 6 -5.86 8.72 -9.84
N ILE A 7 -4.63 8.32 -10.15
CA ILE A 7 -3.45 9.19 -10.16
C ILE A 7 -2.80 9.13 -11.54
N PRO A 8 -2.43 10.27 -12.15
CA PRO A 8 -1.67 10.28 -13.40
C PRO A 8 -0.22 9.89 -13.13
N LEU A 9 0.24 8.78 -13.70
CA LEU A 9 1.63 8.29 -13.61
C LEU A 9 2.17 8.11 -15.02
N GLY A 10 3.27 8.80 -15.36
CA GLY A 10 3.86 8.71 -16.70
C GLY A 10 2.87 9.04 -17.85
N GLY A 11 1.89 9.91 -17.60
CA GLY A 11 0.83 10.25 -18.55
C GLY A 11 -0.36 9.28 -18.62
N VAL A 12 -0.37 8.22 -17.81
CA VAL A 12 -1.45 7.21 -17.76
C VAL A 12 -2.25 7.34 -16.47
N LYS A 13 -3.58 7.28 -16.57
CA LYS A 13 -4.46 7.22 -15.40
C LYS A 13 -4.32 5.85 -14.74
N THR A 14 -3.79 5.84 -13.53
CA THR A 14 -3.55 4.62 -12.76
C THR A 14 -4.50 4.57 -11.57
N ASN A 15 -5.22 3.47 -11.42
CA ASN A 15 -6.09 3.24 -10.27
C ASN A 15 -5.30 2.63 -9.11
N VAL A 16 -5.54 3.14 -7.91
CA VAL A 16 -4.85 2.77 -6.68
C VAL A 16 -5.92 2.54 -5.64
N GLN A 17 -5.91 1.38 -4.98
CA GLN A 17 -6.86 1.09 -3.92
C GLN A 17 -6.13 0.64 -2.67
N PHE A 18 -6.31 1.38 -1.58
CA PHE A 18 -5.78 1.03 -0.29
C PHE A 18 -6.77 0.14 0.47
N GLY A 19 -6.30 -1.00 0.97
CA GLY A 19 -7.06 -1.99 1.74
C GLY A 19 -6.12 -2.80 2.64
N MET A 20 -6.66 -3.75 3.42
CA MET A 20 -5.83 -4.58 4.31
C MET A 20 -4.70 -5.31 3.57
N TYR A 21 -4.96 -5.77 2.35
CA TYR A 21 -3.95 -6.42 1.53
C TYR A 21 -2.88 -5.45 0.99
N ALA A 22 -3.23 -4.18 0.70
CA ALA A 22 -2.23 -3.17 0.37
C ALA A 22 -1.25 -2.95 1.54
N ILE A 23 -1.75 -2.96 2.78
CA ILE A 23 -0.90 -2.83 3.97
C ILE A 23 0.01 -4.05 4.12
N LYS A 24 -0.50 -5.26 3.91
CA LYS A 24 0.32 -6.48 3.89
C LYS A 24 1.45 -6.37 2.86
N LEU A 25 1.14 -5.93 1.64
CA LEU A 25 2.14 -5.74 0.58
C LEU A 25 3.21 -4.71 0.99
N LEU A 26 2.80 -3.61 1.63
CA LEU A 26 3.72 -2.59 2.14
C LEU A 26 4.66 -3.16 3.21
N THR A 27 4.13 -3.93 4.17
CA THR A 27 4.94 -4.54 5.23
C THR A 27 5.93 -5.56 4.68
N GLU A 28 5.51 -6.39 3.72
CA GLU A 28 6.39 -7.37 3.05
C GLU A 28 7.51 -6.66 2.29
N LYS A 29 7.18 -5.59 1.54
CA LYS A 29 8.15 -4.82 0.77
C LYS A 29 9.22 -4.16 1.66
N ARG A 30 8.82 -3.66 2.82
CA ARG A 30 9.73 -2.97 3.76
C ARG A 30 10.41 -3.91 4.75
N GLY A 31 10.01 -5.17 4.82
CA GLY A 31 10.54 -6.14 5.79
C GLY A 31 10.20 -5.77 7.23
N ILE A 32 9.01 -5.20 7.45
CA ILE A 32 8.54 -4.72 8.75
C ILE A 32 7.26 -5.42 9.17
N THR A 33 6.87 -5.29 10.44
CA THR A 33 5.60 -5.82 10.95
C THR A 33 4.49 -4.76 10.91
N LEU A 34 3.26 -5.17 11.22
CA LEU A 34 2.15 -4.23 11.39
C LEU A 34 2.35 -3.27 12.57
N ASN A 35 3.11 -3.67 13.60
CA ASN A 35 3.39 -2.81 14.76
C ASN A 35 4.36 -1.67 14.39
N ASP A 36 5.23 -1.91 13.41
CA ASP A 36 6.26 -0.97 12.97
C ASP A 36 5.75 0.05 11.94
N LEU A 37 4.50 -0.09 11.47
CA LEU A 37 3.88 0.80 10.48
C LEU A 37 3.89 2.27 10.90
N GLY A 38 3.73 2.56 12.21
CA GLY A 38 3.79 3.92 12.73
C GLY A 38 5.17 4.57 12.57
N GLU A 39 6.23 3.78 12.73
CA GLU A 39 7.62 4.25 12.60
C GLU A 39 7.96 4.62 11.15
N LEU A 40 7.29 3.98 10.20
CA LEU A 40 7.40 4.23 8.77
C LEU A 40 7.09 5.70 8.42
N PHE A 41 6.13 6.30 9.12
CA PHE A 41 5.72 7.70 8.95
C PHE A 41 6.46 8.69 9.86
N THR A 42 7.46 8.24 10.62
CA THR A 42 8.26 9.14 11.46
C THR A 42 9.28 9.90 10.59
N GLY A 43 9.27 11.23 10.63
CA GLY A 43 10.26 12.07 9.94
C GLY A 43 10.05 12.24 8.42
N VAL A 44 8.93 11.74 7.85
CA VAL A 44 8.60 12.02 6.44
C VAL A 44 8.28 13.49 6.19
N ASP A 45 7.78 14.20 7.19
CA ASP A 45 7.52 15.64 7.14
C ASP A 45 8.80 16.50 6.99
N THR A 46 9.94 15.96 7.42
CA THR A 46 11.24 16.66 7.47
C THR A 46 12.25 16.16 6.45
N ASP A 47 12.10 14.92 5.95
CA ASP A 47 12.96 14.33 4.91
C ASP A 47 12.19 14.12 3.60
N PRO A 48 12.44 14.96 2.57
CA PRO A 48 11.79 14.84 1.26
C PRO A 48 12.07 13.53 0.53
N LEU A 49 13.26 12.94 0.69
CA LEU A 49 13.62 11.69 0.02
C LEU A 49 12.88 10.52 0.67
N LYS A 50 12.86 10.48 2.00
CA LYS A 50 12.06 9.49 2.74
C LYS A 50 10.57 9.60 2.40
N SER A 51 10.06 10.83 2.30
CA SER A 51 8.70 11.11 1.84
C SER A 51 8.43 10.53 0.45
N PHE A 52 9.34 10.78 -0.50
CA PHE A 52 9.23 10.27 -1.86
C PHE A 52 9.19 8.74 -1.89
N ASP A 53 10.16 8.08 -1.26
CA ASP A 53 10.26 6.62 -1.22
C ASP A 53 9.01 5.99 -0.61
N LEU A 54 8.47 6.59 0.45
CA LEU A 54 7.23 6.12 1.06
C LEU A 54 6.04 6.27 0.11
N MET A 55 5.91 7.39 -0.58
CA MET A 55 4.80 7.58 -1.54
C MET A 55 4.86 6.57 -2.69
N VAL A 56 6.05 6.27 -3.22
CA VAL A 56 6.22 5.24 -4.26
C VAL A 56 5.80 3.87 -3.75
N ASP A 57 6.13 3.53 -2.50
CA ASP A 57 5.76 2.26 -1.90
C ASP A 57 4.27 2.13 -1.65
N LEU A 58 3.63 3.20 -1.17
CA LEU A 58 2.18 3.26 -1.02
C LEU A 58 1.51 3.05 -2.39
N LEU A 59 1.97 3.75 -3.44
CA LEU A 59 1.44 3.55 -4.79
C LEU A 59 1.62 2.11 -5.26
N TRP A 60 2.81 1.54 -5.11
CA TRP A 60 3.08 0.17 -5.52
C TRP A 60 2.11 -0.81 -4.86
N ALA A 61 1.93 -0.68 -3.54
CA ALA A 61 1.03 -1.52 -2.77
C ALA A 61 -0.44 -1.32 -3.16
N GLY A 62 -0.87 -0.07 -3.35
CA GLY A 62 -2.25 0.25 -3.72
C GLY A 62 -2.62 -0.16 -5.16
N ILE A 63 -1.68 -0.05 -6.12
CA ILE A 63 -1.88 -0.54 -7.50
C ILE A 63 -1.96 -2.07 -7.49
N SER A 64 -1.02 -2.72 -6.79
CA SER A 64 -1.00 -4.18 -6.69
C SER A 64 -2.29 -4.72 -6.05
N ASN A 65 -2.78 -4.07 -5.00
CA ASN A 65 -4.06 -4.43 -4.40
C ASN A 65 -5.25 -4.18 -5.33
N TYR A 66 -5.28 -3.05 -6.06
CA TYR A 66 -6.32 -2.80 -7.06
C TYR A 66 -6.33 -3.87 -8.15
N ASN A 67 -5.17 -4.23 -8.71
CA ASN A 67 -5.03 -5.25 -9.72
C ASN A 67 -5.57 -6.60 -9.21
N LEU A 68 -5.18 -7.00 -7.99
CA LEU A 68 -5.66 -8.23 -7.38
C LEU A 68 -7.19 -8.27 -7.25
N ILE A 69 -7.81 -7.20 -6.73
CA ILE A 69 -9.27 -7.11 -6.56
C ILE A 69 -10.01 -7.27 -7.89
N ASN A 70 -9.43 -6.77 -8.97
CA ASN A 70 -10.03 -6.79 -10.31
C ASN A 70 -9.58 -7.98 -11.18
N GLY A 71 -8.80 -8.92 -10.62
CA GLY A 71 -8.31 -10.09 -11.35
C GLY A 71 -7.27 -9.77 -12.43
N ASP A 72 -6.60 -8.61 -12.34
CA ASP A 72 -5.50 -8.24 -13.22
C ASP A 72 -4.19 -8.88 -12.71
N SER A 73 -3.53 -9.63 -13.58
CA SER A 73 -2.27 -10.33 -13.30
C SER A 73 -1.02 -9.52 -13.66
N THR A 74 -1.19 -8.28 -14.10
CA THR A 74 -0.09 -7.38 -14.46
C THR A 74 0.77 -7.08 -13.25
N GLN A 75 2.05 -7.47 -13.31
CA GLN A 75 3.02 -7.12 -12.27
C GLN A 75 3.37 -5.63 -12.33
N VAL A 76 3.35 -4.98 -11.16
CA VAL A 76 3.76 -3.59 -11.02
C VAL A 76 5.29 -3.50 -11.06
N ASN A 77 5.83 -2.93 -12.13
CA ASN A 77 7.26 -2.65 -12.23
C ASN A 77 7.64 -1.47 -11.34
N TYR A 78 8.26 -1.75 -10.20
CA TYR A 78 8.62 -0.74 -9.20
C TYR A 78 9.63 0.29 -9.72
N PHE A 79 10.64 -0.11 -10.49
CA PHE A 79 11.63 0.82 -11.03
C PHE A 79 11.00 1.82 -12.00
N LYS A 80 10.11 1.33 -12.86
CA LYS A 80 9.33 2.19 -13.76
C LYS A 80 8.40 3.11 -12.96
N LEU A 81 7.71 2.59 -11.95
CA LEU A 81 6.87 3.39 -11.07
C LEU A 81 7.65 4.51 -10.38
N TYR A 82 8.84 4.21 -9.85
CA TYR A 82 9.71 5.19 -9.21
C TYR A 82 10.11 6.33 -10.18
N GLN A 83 10.46 5.98 -11.43
CA GLN A 83 10.76 6.96 -12.47
C GLN A 83 9.54 7.80 -12.85
N ASP A 84 8.41 7.14 -13.10
CA ASP A 84 7.16 7.79 -13.49
C ASP A 84 6.62 8.69 -12.37
N PHE A 85 6.82 8.33 -11.10
CA PHE A 85 6.41 9.11 -9.94
C PHE A 85 7.23 10.39 -9.75
N GLY A 86 8.48 10.43 -10.21
CA GLY A 86 9.29 11.65 -10.23
C GLY A 86 8.67 12.80 -11.03
N SER A 87 7.71 12.51 -11.91
CA SER A 87 6.96 13.50 -12.68
C SER A 87 5.64 13.95 -12.03
N VAL A 88 5.28 13.37 -10.88
CA VAL A 88 4.02 13.68 -10.17
C VAL A 88 4.21 14.93 -9.31
N ASP A 89 3.26 15.86 -9.41
CA ASP A 89 3.25 17.07 -8.60
C ASP A 89 3.23 16.73 -7.10
N LYS A 90 4.03 17.46 -6.32
CA LYS A 90 4.11 17.30 -4.86
C LYS A 90 2.74 17.42 -4.17
N SER A 91 1.80 18.17 -4.74
CA SER A 91 0.43 18.31 -4.23
C SER A 91 -0.40 17.03 -4.33
N GLU A 92 -0.03 16.07 -5.17
CA GLU A 92 -0.68 14.76 -5.26
C GLU A 92 -0.22 13.80 -4.15
N TYR A 93 0.90 14.10 -3.47
CA TYR A 93 1.46 13.22 -2.43
C TYR A 93 0.53 13.18 -1.22
N GLU A 94 -0.03 14.33 -0.86
CA GLU A 94 -1.02 14.43 0.22
C GLU A 94 -2.27 13.60 -0.08
N LYS A 95 -2.66 13.48 -1.35
CA LYS A 95 -3.82 12.66 -1.74
C LYS A 95 -3.53 11.18 -1.60
N ILE A 96 -2.33 10.74 -1.98
CA ILE A 96 -1.87 9.35 -1.78
C ILE A 96 -1.91 9.01 -0.30
N PHE A 97 -1.29 9.86 0.52
CA PHE A 97 -1.23 9.65 1.96
C PHE A 97 -2.62 9.69 2.60
N LYS A 98 -3.46 10.66 2.24
CA LYS A 98 -4.84 10.74 2.72
C LYS A 98 -5.66 9.52 2.30
N GLY A 99 -5.53 9.05 1.06
CA GLY A 99 -6.21 7.84 0.60
C GLY A 99 -5.78 6.60 1.37
N PHE A 100 -4.49 6.50 1.72
CA PHE A 100 -3.99 5.44 2.60
C PHE A 100 -4.58 5.54 4.02
N LEU A 101 -4.64 6.74 4.61
CA LEU A 101 -5.25 6.93 5.94
C LEU A 101 -6.77 6.70 5.96
N GLU A 102 -7.47 7.05 4.88
CA GLU A 102 -8.91 6.80 4.73
C GLU A 102 -9.24 5.30 4.68
N THR A 103 -8.27 4.49 4.25
CA THR A 103 -8.28 3.05 4.50
C THR A 103 -7.99 2.84 5.98
N GLN A 104 -9.07 2.86 6.77
CA GLN A 104 -8.99 2.64 8.21
C GLN A 104 -8.29 1.31 8.52
N ILE A 105 -7.06 1.41 9.00
CA ILE A 105 -6.48 0.43 9.91
C ILE A 105 -7.15 0.70 11.25
N SER A 106 -8.30 0.07 11.51
CA SER A 106 -8.86 0.19 12.86
C SER A 106 -7.86 -0.47 13.83
N GLY A 107 -7.62 0.14 14.99
CA GLY A 107 -6.84 -0.51 16.05
C GLY A 107 -7.37 -1.89 16.44
N GLN A 108 -8.66 -2.15 16.15
CA GLN A 108 -9.28 -3.47 16.24
C GLN A 108 -8.81 -4.46 15.17
N ALA A 109 -8.51 -4.03 13.94
CA ALA A 109 -7.90 -4.88 12.91
C ALA A 109 -6.45 -5.24 13.30
N LEU A 110 -5.73 -4.31 13.93
CA LEU A 110 -4.40 -4.57 14.50
C LEU A 110 -4.46 -5.53 15.70
N SER A 111 -5.49 -5.44 16.54
CA SER A 111 -5.66 -6.36 17.68
C SER A 111 -6.31 -7.71 17.31
N ALA A 112 -6.92 -7.84 16.13
CA ALA A 112 -7.54 -9.08 15.64
C ALA A 112 -6.63 -9.90 14.69
N SER A 113 -5.47 -9.36 14.28
CA SER A 113 -4.62 -9.97 13.22
C SER A 113 -3.64 -11.05 13.70
N ASN A 114 -3.51 -11.34 14.99
CA ASN A 114 -2.45 -12.24 15.47
C ASN A 114 -2.86 -13.71 15.69
N ASP A 115 -4.15 -14.07 15.68
CA ASP A 115 -4.56 -15.45 16.00
C ASP A 115 -5.13 -16.27 14.84
N GLU A 116 -5.46 -15.65 13.70
CA GLU A 116 -6.03 -16.37 12.54
C GLU A 116 -5.14 -16.40 11.30
N MET A 117 -4.26 -15.41 11.11
CA MET A 117 -3.36 -15.36 9.95
C MET A 117 -2.08 -16.20 10.12
N ASP A 118 -1.69 -16.50 11.37
CA ASP A 118 -0.58 -17.40 11.71
C ASP A 118 -0.99 -18.87 11.90
N LYS A 119 -2.29 -19.17 11.76
CA LYS A 119 -2.72 -20.57 11.69
C LYS A 119 -2.33 -21.09 10.32
N GLU A 120 -1.48 -22.13 10.29
CA GLU A 120 -1.25 -22.90 9.07
C GLU A 120 -2.59 -23.19 8.38
N PRO A 121 -2.65 -23.10 7.03
CA PRO A 121 -3.88 -23.40 6.31
C PRO A 121 -4.37 -24.76 6.80
N THR A 122 -5.57 -24.78 7.38
CA THR A 122 -6.14 -26.03 7.87
C THR A 122 -6.33 -26.92 6.65
N ASP A 123 -5.46 -27.92 6.54
CA ASP A 123 -5.55 -28.99 5.57
C ASP A 123 -6.87 -29.71 5.82
N LYS A 124 -7.95 -29.23 5.19
CA LYS A 124 -9.19 -29.98 5.10
C LYS A 124 -9.01 -31.06 4.04
N LYS A 125 -8.30 -32.12 4.43
CA LYS A 125 -8.56 -33.46 3.92
C LYS A 125 -8.81 -34.41 5.08
N LYS A 126 -10.10 -34.73 5.28
CA LYS A 126 -10.66 -36.08 5.15
C LYS A 126 -12.12 -36.07 5.61
N VAL A 127 -13.04 -36.26 4.67
CA VAL A 127 -14.03 -37.37 4.71
C VAL A 127 -14.12 -37.91 3.30
#